data_AF-A0A9D1CAK6-F1
#
_entry.id   AF-A0A9D1CAK6-F1
#
_cell.length_a   1.000
_cell.length_b   1.000
_cell.length_c   1.000
_cell.angle_alpha   90.00
_cell.angle_beta   90.00
_cell.angle_gamma   90.00
#
_symmetry.space_group_name_H-M   'P 1'
#
loop_
_entity.id
_entity.type
_entity.pdbx_description
1 polymer ?
#
loop_
_entity_poly.entity_id
_entity_poly.type
_entity_poly.pdbx_seq_one_letter_code
_entity_poly.pdbx_strand_id
1 'polypeptide(L)'
;MQYFFNKSLQKEHSLSHRPHPGPAFLGLLLSVLASLWAPNTWAATDDITPKDVYVEVAMATHHLRYILEQLNPVQLPKARIHVDNAEPREMLFQAQTLYRLSDQLAFDITYTRQLAPKTKRIDVVAADVLEMIELSRTRIELVSETLGITPPPLDAEITQPDRTLSDAFNLMVEANSILNQIVHHPDQPRDVFSQVTLAIGYASKLLSQYPGTHRIPEADTPNLTISPPDMQIRLTQCFERIRLIAQNSNTQVLDLDASDLDISSNFTASVFHLSSLIVSELSYLHASNDRLQPAVPAFDPGPKTAAEVYQRTGILMNQLDQLVQLTTGIPKLARGVR
;
A
#
# COMPACT_ATOMS: atom_id res chain seq x y z
N MET A 1 -11.34 56.79 -7.23
CA MET A 1 -12.58 56.48 -7.99
C MET A 1 -12.78 54.97 -7.93
N GLN A 2 -13.90 54.40 -7.54
CA GLN A 2 -15.08 54.89 -6.84
C GLN A 2 -15.76 53.62 -6.29
N TYR A 3 -15.99 53.59 -4.99
CA TYR A 3 -16.83 52.59 -4.32
C TYR A 3 -18.27 52.70 -4.85
N PHE A 4 -18.95 51.57 -5.07
CA PHE A 4 -20.40 51.53 -5.10
C PHE A 4 -20.92 50.47 -4.12
N PHE A 5 -21.22 50.97 -2.92
CA PHE A 5 -22.31 50.51 -2.08
C PHE A 5 -23.62 50.80 -2.82
N ASN A 6 -24.57 49.85 -2.85
CA ASN A 6 -25.98 50.25 -2.76
C ASN A 6 -26.76 49.26 -1.90
N LYS A 7 -27.57 49.88 -1.04
CA LYS A 7 -28.33 49.31 0.08
C LYS A 7 -29.82 49.48 -0.30
N SER A 8 -30.70 48.81 0.45
CA SER A 8 -32.15 49.09 0.56
C SER A 8 -33.01 48.38 -0.51
N LEU A 9 -34.17 47.76 -0.25
CA LEU A 9 -35.05 47.70 0.92
C LEU A 9 -36.05 46.52 0.80
N GLN A 10 -36.36 45.93 1.95
CA GLN A 10 -37.67 45.49 2.49
C GLN A 10 -38.72 44.67 1.70
N LYS A 11 -39.13 43.60 2.43
CA LYS A 11 -40.49 43.06 2.68
C LYS A 11 -41.25 42.39 1.55
N GLU A 12 -41.51 41.10 1.74
CA GLU A 12 -42.90 40.59 1.77
C GLU A 12 -43.01 39.29 2.58
N HIS A 13 -44.05 39.24 3.41
CA HIS A 13 -44.49 38.09 4.20
C HIS A 13 -45.17 37.08 3.26
N SER A 14 -44.75 35.81 3.30
CA SER A 14 -45.64 34.69 3.02
C SER A 14 -45.32 33.53 3.97
N LEU A 15 -46.16 33.38 4.97
CA LEU A 15 -46.24 32.19 5.81
C LEU A 15 -46.85 31.07 4.95
N SER A 16 -46.01 30.23 4.34
CA SER A 16 -46.46 28.98 3.76
C SER A 16 -46.50 27.90 4.84
N HIS A 17 -47.68 27.32 5.04
CA HIS A 17 -47.89 26.15 5.87
C HIS A 17 -47.01 25.00 5.36
N ARG A 18 -46.01 24.61 6.17
CA ARG A 18 -45.30 23.33 5.98
C ARG A 18 -46.20 22.20 6.50
N PRO A 19 -46.50 21.17 5.70
CA PRO A 19 -47.15 19.97 6.22
C PRO A 19 -46.19 19.24 7.16
N HIS A 20 -46.67 18.85 8.33
CA HIS A 20 -45.96 17.96 9.23
C HIS A 20 -45.70 16.61 8.53
N PRO A 21 -44.47 16.06 8.58
CA PRO A 21 -44.23 14.71 8.11
C PRO A 21 -44.97 13.73 9.04
N GLY A 22 -45.87 12.93 8.47
CA GLY A 22 -46.57 11.88 9.19
C GLY A 22 -45.62 10.78 9.69
N PRO A 23 -46.06 9.95 10.66
CA PRO A 23 -45.25 8.94 11.35
C PRO A 23 -44.68 7.82 10.44
N ALA A 24 -45.00 7.81 9.15
CA ALA A 24 -44.42 6.89 8.16
C ALA A 24 -42.98 7.27 7.75
N PHE A 25 -42.53 8.51 7.96
CA PHE A 25 -41.18 8.96 7.57
C PHE A 25 -40.09 8.62 8.60
N LEU A 26 -40.47 8.27 9.84
CA LEU A 26 -39.54 7.83 10.88
C LEU A 26 -39.18 6.34 10.80
N GLY A 27 -40.01 5.52 10.13
CA GLY A 27 -39.75 4.08 9.97
C GLY A 27 -38.65 3.75 8.96
N LEU A 28 -38.44 4.62 7.96
CA LEU A 28 -37.48 4.38 6.87
C LEU A 28 -36.07 4.93 7.16
N LEU A 29 -35.95 5.85 8.12
CA LEU A 29 -34.66 6.38 8.60
C LEU A 29 -34.00 5.48 9.67
N LEU A 30 -34.79 4.64 10.36
CA LEU A 30 -34.29 3.67 11.33
C LEU A 30 -33.79 2.36 10.70
N SER A 31 -34.23 2.01 9.48
CA SER A 31 -33.74 0.82 8.76
C SER A 31 -32.39 1.04 8.05
N VAL A 32 -32.01 2.29 7.74
CA VAL A 32 -30.70 2.61 7.13
C VAL A 32 -29.60 2.78 8.19
N LEU A 33 -29.95 3.10 9.44
CA LEU A 33 -28.98 3.21 10.54
C LEU A 33 -28.69 1.88 11.25
N ALA A 34 -29.57 0.87 11.14
CA ALA A 34 -29.37 -0.43 11.75
C ALA A 34 -28.38 -1.33 11.00
N SER A 35 -28.10 -1.06 9.72
CA SER A 35 -27.12 -1.79 8.91
C SER A 35 -25.67 -1.31 9.11
N LEU A 36 -25.44 -0.22 9.85
CA LEU A 36 -24.10 0.30 10.13
C LEU A 36 -23.47 -0.28 11.42
N TRP A 37 -24.20 -1.08 12.18
CA TRP A 37 -23.79 -1.57 13.51
C TRP A 37 -24.03 -3.07 13.71
N ALA A 38 -24.22 -3.85 12.63
CA ALA A 38 -24.08 -5.29 12.74
C ALA A 38 -22.58 -5.60 12.90
N PRO A 39 -22.11 -6.15 14.04
CA PRO A 39 -20.81 -6.78 14.05
C PRO A 39 -20.86 -7.90 13.01
N ASN A 40 -20.04 -7.84 11.96
CA ASN A 40 -19.79 -8.97 11.09
C ASN A 40 -19.27 -10.11 11.97
N THR A 41 -20.16 -10.97 12.45
CA THR A 41 -19.80 -12.27 13.00
C THR A 41 -19.64 -13.19 11.79
N TRP A 42 -18.46 -13.14 11.19
CA TRP A 42 -18.05 -14.08 10.16
C TRP A 42 -18.05 -15.47 10.81
N ALA A 43 -19.01 -16.28 10.37
CA ALA A 43 -19.10 -17.69 10.70
C ALA A 43 -17.81 -18.40 10.27
N ALA A 44 -17.49 -19.49 10.97
CA ALA A 44 -16.33 -20.37 10.74
C ALA A 44 -15.84 -20.36 9.29
N THR A 45 -14.65 -19.80 9.09
CA THR A 45 -13.98 -19.67 7.80
C THR A 45 -13.82 -21.03 7.15
N ASP A 46 -14.49 -21.22 6.01
CA ASP A 46 -13.96 -22.06 4.94
C ASP A 46 -12.51 -21.62 4.66
N ASP A 47 -11.62 -22.57 4.42
CA ASP A 47 -10.18 -22.36 4.28
C ASP A 47 -9.91 -21.42 3.08
N ILE A 48 -9.64 -20.13 3.34
CA ILE A 48 -9.42 -19.12 2.29
C ILE A 48 -8.22 -19.54 1.44
N THR A 49 -8.44 -19.75 0.15
CA THR A 49 -7.43 -20.23 -0.78
C THR A 49 -6.73 -19.07 -1.51
N PRO A 50 -5.53 -19.28 -2.07
CA PRO A 50 -4.88 -18.28 -2.94
C PRO A 50 -5.76 -17.82 -4.11
N LYS A 51 -6.64 -18.70 -4.59
CA LYS A 51 -7.60 -18.41 -5.65
C LYS A 51 -8.61 -17.34 -5.23
N ASP A 52 -9.14 -17.43 -4.01
CA ASP A 52 -10.15 -16.48 -3.52
C ASP A 52 -9.54 -15.06 -3.46
N VAL A 53 -8.30 -14.98 -2.99
CA VAL A 53 -7.53 -13.73 -3.00
C VAL A 53 -7.31 -13.21 -4.43
N TYR A 54 -6.90 -14.09 -5.36
CA TYR A 54 -6.70 -13.72 -6.76
C TYR A 54 -7.98 -13.15 -7.41
N VAL A 55 -9.12 -13.81 -7.22
CA VAL A 55 -10.40 -13.41 -7.81
C VAL A 55 -10.80 -12.02 -7.32
N GLU A 56 -10.66 -11.75 -6.02
CA GLU A 56 -11.02 -10.45 -5.45
C GLU A 56 -10.08 -9.32 -5.93
N VAL A 57 -8.77 -9.59 -6.03
CA VAL A 57 -7.85 -8.64 -6.67
C VAL A 57 -8.25 -8.40 -8.12
N ALA A 58 -8.58 -9.46 -8.87
CA ALA A 58 -8.96 -9.33 -10.27
C ALA A 58 -10.25 -8.52 -10.48
N MET A 59 -11.24 -8.69 -9.59
CA MET A 59 -12.45 -7.85 -9.58
C MET A 59 -12.12 -6.38 -9.33
N ALA A 60 -11.28 -6.08 -8.32
CA ALA A 60 -10.85 -4.72 -8.03
C ALA A 60 -10.08 -4.11 -9.22
N THR A 61 -9.12 -4.82 -9.80
CA THR A 61 -8.34 -4.39 -10.97
C THR A 61 -9.23 -4.16 -12.18
N HIS A 62 -10.20 -5.03 -12.43
CA HIS A 62 -11.18 -4.89 -13.51
C HIS A 62 -11.95 -3.58 -13.38
N HIS A 63 -12.55 -3.32 -12.22
CA HIS A 63 -13.26 -2.06 -11.96
C HIS A 63 -12.36 -0.83 -12.17
N LEU A 64 -11.12 -0.89 -11.69
CA LEU A 64 -10.16 0.19 -11.82
C LEU A 64 -9.78 0.49 -13.27
N ARG A 65 -9.59 -0.54 -14.10
CA ARG A 65 -9.32 -0.35 -15.54
C ARG A 65 -10.47 0.37 -16.22
N TYR A 66 -11.72 0.01 -15.92
CA TYR A 66 -12.90 0.71 -16.44
C TYR A 66 -12.98 2.16 -15.95
N ILE A 67 -12.73 2.42 -14.67
CA ILE A 67 -12.67 3.79 -14.15
C ILE A 67 -11.60 4.60 -14.88
N LEU A 68 -10.39 4.04 -15.02
CA LEU A 68 -9.29 4.70 -15.70
C LEU A 68 -9.63 5.01 -17.16
N GLU A 69 -10.19 4.08 -17.91
CA GLU A 69 -10.61 4.31 -19.31
C GLU A 69 -11.60 5.48 -19.44
N GLN A 70 -12.52 5.64 -18.48
CA GLN A 70 -13.50 6.74 -18.48
C GLN A 70 -12.89 8.07 -18.05
N LEU A 71 -11.96 8.07 -17.09
CA LEU A 71 -11.34 9.29 -16.57
C LEU A 71 -10.16 9.79 -17.41
N ASN A 72 -9.40 8.87 -18.00
CA ASN A 72 -8.20 9.17 -18.77
C ASN A 72 -7.97 8.09 -19.85
N PRO A 73 -8.41 8.32 -21.10
CA PRO A 73 -8.29 7.34 -22.19
C PRO A 73 -6.84 7.12 -22.69
N VAL A 74 -5.83 7.65 -22.01
CA VAL A 74 -4.41 7.43 -22.32
C VAL A 74 -3.99 6.03 -21.83
N GLN A 75 -3.06 5.42 -22.57
CA GLN A 75 -2.63 4.02 -22.41
C GLN A 75 -2.38 3.61 -20.95
N LEU A 76 -2.91 2.43 -20.60
CA LEU A 76 -2.59 1.68 -19.39
C LEU A 76 -1.07 1.45 -19.31
N PRO A 77 -0.36 2.00 -18.32
CA PRO A 77 1.03 1.67 -18.13
C PRO A 77 1.14 0.25 -17.61
N LYS A 78 2.21 -0.43 -18.04
CA LYS A 78 2.55 -1.76 -17.56
C LYS A 78 3.55 -1.59 -16.42
N ALA A 79 3.08 -1.46 -15.19
CA ALA A 79 3.97 -1.65 -14.05
C ALA A 79 4.34 -3.14 -14.00
N ARG A 80 5.62 -3.45 -14.24
CA ARG A 80 6.14 -4.82 -14.19
C ARG A 80 7.15 -4.91 -13.06
N ILE A 81 6.64 -5.08 -11.85
CA ILE A 81 7.41 -5.73 -10.80
C ILE A 81 6.89 -7.16 -10.80
N HIS A 82 7.71 -8.09 -11.28
CA HIS A 82 7.37 -9.50 -11.22
C HIS A 82 8.00 -10.12 -9.99
N VAL A 83 7.16 -10.83 -9.25
CA VAL A 83 7.50 -11.41 -7.96
C VAL A 83 7.08 -12.87 -7.94
N ASP A 84 7.94 -13.69 -7.36
CA ASP A 84 7.74 -15.12 -7.15
C ASP A 84 7.77 -15.46 -5.65
N ASN A 85 7.11 -16.58 -5.31
CA ASN A 85 6.98 -17.08 -3.93
C ASN A 85 6.36 -16.05 -2.96
N ALA A 86 5.34 -15.31 -3.38
CA ALA A 86 4.65 -14.38 -2.49
C ALA A 86 3.95 -15.11 -1.34
N GLU A 87 4.08 -14.58 -0.13
CA GLU A 87 3.37 -15.05 1.05
C GLU A 87 2.31 -14.01 1.49
N PRO A 88 1.36 -14.39 2.37
CA PRO A 88 0.32 -13.46 2.82
C PRO A 88 0.87 -12.16 3.44
N ARG A 89 2.06 -12.21 4.07
CA ARG A 89 2.68 -11.01 4.66
C ARG A 89 3.01 -9.95 3.63
N GLU A 90 3.62 -10.29 2.49
CA GLU A 90 3.95 -9.31 1.45
C GLU A 90 2.68 -8.81 0.76
N MET A 91 1.72 -9.72 0.55
CA MET A 91 0.42 -9.37 0.00
C MET A 91 -0.32 -8.34 0.86
N LEU A 92 -0.28 -8.49 2.19
CA LEU A 92 -0.95 -7.55 3.09
C LEU A 92 -0.40 -6.12 2.97
N PHE A 93 0.92 -5.95 2.79
CA PHE A 93 1.52 -4.62 2.56
C PHE A 93 1.04 -3.99 1.24
N GLN A 94 0.89 -4.78 0.18
CA GLN A 94 0.31 -4.29 -1.08
C GLN A 94 -1.19 -4.02 -0.95
N ALA A 95 -1.92 -4.84 -0.19
CA ALA A 95 -3.35 -4.64 0.06
C ALA A 95 -3.61 -3.38 0.90
N GLN A 96 -2.74 -3.07 1.87
CA GLN A 96 -2.79 -1.79 2.59
C GLN A 96 -2.58 -0.60 1.66
N THR A 97 -1.68 -0.75 0.68
CA THR A 97 -1.45 0.28 -0.35
C THR A 97 -2.70 0.45 -1.22
N LEU A 98 -3.32 -0.66 -1.63
CA LEU A 98 -4.56 -0.70 -2.39
C LEU A 98 -5.69 -0.01 -1.64
N TYR A 99 -5.85 -0.31 -0.35
CA TYR A 99 -6.87 0.31 0.50
C TYR A 99 -6.63 1.81 0.63
N ARG A 100 -5.40 2.22 0.94
CA ARG A 100 -5.05 3.65 1.09
C ARG A 100 -5.37 4.44 -0.18
N LEU A 101 -4.96 3.93 -1.34
CA LEU A 101 -5.16 4.61 -2.62
C LEU A 101 -6.63 4.60 -3.06
N SER A 102 -7.35 3.49 -2.85
CA SER A 102 -8.78 3.41 -3.14
C SER A 102 -9.62 4.28 -2.22
N ASP A 103 -9.30 4.37 -0.93
CA ASP A 103 -9.95 5.32 -0.01
C ASP A 103 -9.64 6.77 -0.38
N GLN A 104 -8.40 7.06 -0.82
CA GLN A 104 -8.05 8.39 -1.32
C GLN A 104 -8.83 8.75 -2.59
N LEU A 105 -8.96 7.83 -3.55
CA LEU A 105 -9.78 8.04 -4.75
C LEU A 105 -11.24 8.27 -4.37
N ALA A 106 -11.79 7.44 -3.49
CA ALA A 106 -13.15 7.59 -2.99
C ALA A 106 -13.34 8.94 -2.30
N PHE A 107 -12.36 9.42 -1.54
CA PHE A 107 -12.41 10.76 -0.97
C PHE A 107 -12.36 11.86 -2.04
N ASP A 108 -11.48 11.73 -3.04
CA ASP A 108 -11.33 12.72 -4.11
C ASP A 108 -12.62 12.89 -4.93
N ILE A 109 -13.42 11.83 -5.09
CA ILE A 109 -14.67 11.83 -5.88
C ILE A 109 -15.92 12.06 -5.01
N THR A 110 -15.99 11.44 -3.84
CA THR A 110 -17.22 11.40 -3.01
C THR A 110 -17.11 12.19 -1.71
N TYR A 111 -15.92 12.70 -1.37
CA TYR A 111 -15.59 13.34 -0.08
C TYR A 111 -15.83 12.45 1.15
N THR A 112 -15.91 11.13 0.98
CA THR A 112 -16.02 10.16 2.08
C THR A 112 -14.67 9.54 2.41
N ARG A 113 -14.42 9.24 3.69
CA ARG A 113 -13.28 8.43 4.14
C ARG A 113 -13.74 7.31 5.03
N GLN A 114 -13.00 6.21 5.00
CA GLN A 114 -13.17 5.11 5.93
C GLN A 114 -11.88 4.90 6.74
N LEU A 115 -12.03 4.67 8.04
CA LEU A 115 -10.88 4.33 8.88
C LEU A 115 -10.37 2.95 8.48
N ALA A 116 -9.07 2.88 8.17
CA ALA A 116 -8.41 1.60 7.93
C ALA A 116 -8.54 0.70 9.16
N PRO A 117 -8.79 -0.61 8.99
CA PRO A 117 -8.74 -1.54 10.09
C PRO A 117 -7.32 -1.61 10.67
N LYS A 118 -7.21 -1.92 11.96
CA LYS A 118 -5.90 -2.15 12.58
C LYS A 118 -5.31 -3.42 11.98
N THR A 119 -4.20 -3.29 11.28
CA THR A 119 -3.58 -4.42 10.61
C THR A 119 -2.67 -5.21 11.56
N LYS A 120 -2.76 -6.54 11.50
CA LYS A 120 -1.76 -7.44 12.09
C LYS A 120 -0.43 -7.30 11.34
N ARG A 121 0.69 -7.50 12.04
CA ARG A 121 2.05 -7.45 11.45
C ARG A 121 2.79 -8.78 11.52
N ILE A 122 2.28 -9.72 12.31
CA ILE A 122 2.87 -11.04 12.58
C ILE A 122 1.73 -12.05 12.41
N ASP A 123 2.07 -13.24 11.92
CA ASP A 123 1.12 -14.34 11.67
C ASP A 123 -0.02 -13.93 10.72
N VAL A 124 0.35 -13.18 9.68
CA VAL A 124 -0.57 -12.76 8.63
C VAL A 124 -1.04 -13.99 7.85
N VAL A 125 -2.36 -14.18 7.77
CA VAL A 125 -2.98 -15.25 6.99
C VAL A 125 -3.70 -14.71 5.76
N ALA A 126 -4.05 -15.58 4.81
CA ALA A 126 -4.75 -15.19 3.58
C ALA A 126 -6.07 -14.45 3.86
N ALA A 127 -6.77 -14.79 4.95
CA ALA A 127 -7.99 -14.09 5.37
C ALA A 127 -7.75 -12.62 5.73
N ASP A 128 -6.61 -12.28 6.36
CA ASP A 128 -6.28 -10.88 6.68
C ASP A 128 -6.01 -10.06 5.39
N VAL A 129 -5.45 -10.72 4.37
CA VAL A 129 -5.20 -10.11 3.04
C VAL A 129 -6.52 -9.89 2.32
N LEU A 130 -7.38 -10.91 2.28
CA LEU A 130 -8.69 -10.87 1.64
C LEU A 130 -9.57 -9.75 2.23
N GLU A 131 -9.64 -9.64 3.56
CA GLU A 131 -10.40 -8.58 4.25
C GLU A 131 -9.97 -7.17 3.75
N MET A 132 -8.66 -6.94 3.62
CA MET A 132 -8.14 -5.66 3.15
C MET A 132 -8.48 -5.39 1.67
N ILE A 133 -8.49 -6.42 0.84
CA ILE A 133 -8.86 -6.30 -0.59
C ILE A 133 -10.35 -6.02 -0.73
N GLU A 134 -11.21 -6.70 0.01
CA GLU A 134 -12.66 -6.47 0.01
C GLU A 134 -13.01 -5.04 0.44
N LEU A 135 -12.33 -4.53 1.47
CA LEU A 135 -12.45 -3.13 1.88
C LEU A 135 -12.06 -2.19 0.76
N SER A 136 -10.95 -2.47 0.06
CA SER A 136 -10.50 -1.67 -1.08
C SER A 136 -11.52 -1.70 -2.22
N ARG A 137 -12.06 -2.88 -2.55
CA ARG A 137 -13.09 -3.06 -3.58
C ARG A 137 -14.34 -2.26 -3.24
N THR A 138 -14.79 -2.27 -1.99
CA THR A 138 -15.94 -1.47 -1.54
C THR A 138 -15.73 0.03 -1.81
N ARG A 139 -14.50 0.55 -1.61
CA ARG A 139 -14.19 1.96 -1.92
C ARG A 139 -14.19 2.21 -3.43
N ILE A 140 -13.70 1.27 -4.23
CA ILE A 140 -13.69 1.35 -5.71
C ILE A 140 -15.11 1.31 -6.27
N GLU A 141 -15.96 0.43 -5.76
CA GLU A 141 -17.37 0.31 -6.17
C GLU A 141 -18.15 1.59 -5.86
N LEU A 142 -17.94 2.19 -4.70
CA LEU A 142 -18.52 3.50 -4.38
C LEU A 142 -18.15 4.58 -5.42
N VAL A 143 -16.92 4.57 -5.91
CA VAL A 143 -16.47 5.48 -6.99
C VAL A 143 -17.18 5.15 -8.29
N SER A 144 -17.24 3.88 -8.69
CA SER A 144 -17.98 3.44 -9.88
C SER A 144 -19.45 3.88 -9.84
N GLU A 145 -20.14 3.64 -8.72
CA GLU A 145 -21.53 4.05 -8.51
C GLU A 145 -21.70 5.56 -8.62
N THR A 146 -20.82 6.34 -7.99
CA THR A 146 -20.89 7.80 -8.01
C THR A 146 -20.65 8.37 -9.42
N LEU A 147 -19.79 7.73 -10.20
CA LEU A 147 -19.50 8.13 -11.59
C LEU A 147 -20.52 7.57 -12.59
N GLY A 148 -21.46 6.71 -12.16
CA GLY A 148 -22.40 6.04 -13.06
C GLY A 148 -21.73 5.01 -13.98
N ILE A 149 -20.59 4.45 -13.56
CA ILE A 149 -19.82 3.45 -14.31
C ILE A 149 -20.29 2.06 -13.88
N THR A 150 -20.70 1.24 -14.84
CA THR A 150 -21.03 -0.17 -14.62
C THR A 150 -20.05 -1.03 -15.43
N PRO A 151 -19.00 -1.60 -14.79
CA PRO A 151 -18.11 -2.53 -15.47
C PRO A 151 -18.90 -3.75 -15.97
N PRO A 152 -18.57 -4.30 -17.15
CA PRO A 152 -19.15 -5.56 -17.59
C PRO A 152 -18.74 -6.70 -16.64
N PRO A 153 -19.44 -7.84 -16.69
CA PRO A 153 -19.06 -9.02 -15.92
C PRO A 153 -17.62 -9.43 -16.19
N LEU A 154 -16.95 -9.94 -15.16
CA LEU A 154 -15.58 -10.45 -15.24
C LEU A 154 -15.54 -11.71 -16.13
N ASP A 155 -14.50 -11.84 -16.95
CA ASP A 155 -14.34 -13.01 -17.82
C ASP A 155 -14.20 -14.30 -16.99
N ALA A 156 -14.86 -15.37 -17.44
CA ALA A 156 -14.86 -16.67 -16.75
C ALA A 156 -13.45 -17.27 -16.61
N GLU A 157 -12.50 -16.88 -17.47
CA GLU A 157 -11.12 -17.35 -17.46
C GLU A 157 -10.34 -16.92 -16.20
N ILE A 158 -10.80 -15.87 -15.50
CA ILE A 158 -10.18 -15.38 -14.26
C ILE A 158 -10.45 -16.32 -13.07
N THR A 159 -11.43 -17.23 -13.20
CA THR A 159 -11.80 -18.21 -12.15
C THR A 159 -11.05 -19.55 -12.23
N GLN A 160 -9.95 -19.62 -12.97
CA GLN A 160 -9.11 -20.82 -13.08
C GLN A 160 -8.55 -21.27 -11.71
N PRO A 161 -8.43 -22.59 -11.47
CA PRO A 161 -8.09 -23.14 -10.15
C PRO A 161 -6.59 -23.10 -9.81
N ASP A 162 -5.72 -22.74 -10.75
CA ASP A 162 -4.25 -22.86 -10.65
C ASP A 162 -3.54 -21.56 -10.24
N ARG A 163 -4.30 -20.53 -9.82
CA ARG A 163 -3.76 -19.22 -9.43
C ARG A 163 -3.03 -19.27 -8.10
N THR A 164 -1.84 -18.68 -8.07
CA THR A 164 -0.96 -18.59 -6.90
C THR A 164 -1.08 -17.24 -6.20
N LEU A 165 -0.54 -17.13 -4.98
CA LEU A 165 -0.42 -15.83 -4.29
C LEU A 165 0.49 -14.87 -5.05
N SER A 166 1.51 -15.37 -5.77
CA SER A 166 2.35 -14.54 -6.64
C SER A 166 1.55 -13.91 -7.78
N ASP A 167 0.64 -14.67 -8.41
CA ASP A 167 -0.24 -14.14 -9.45
C ASP A 167 -1.13 -13.01 -8.89
N ALA A 168 -1.69 -13.22 -7.71
CA ALA A 168 -2.53 -12.23 -7.03
C ALA A 168 -1.73 -10.99 -6.62
N PHE A 169 -0.50 -11.19 -6.13
CA PHE A 169 0.43 -10.12 -5.78
C PHE A 169 0.76 -9.25 -7.01
N ASN A 170 1.17 -9.87 -8.12
CA ASN A 170 1.53 -9.18 -9.34
C ASN A 170 0.34 -8.36 -9.89
N LEU A 171 -0.87 -8.94 -9.86
CA LEU A 171 -2.09 -8.23 -10.27
C LEU A 171 -2.45 -7.06 -9.35
N MET A 172 -2.16 -7.18 -8.05
CA MET A 172 -2.40 -6.11 -7.08
C MET A 172 -1.40 -4.96 -7.22
N VAL A 173 -0.15 -5.23 -7.60
CA VAL A 173 0.81 -4.17 -7.97
C VAL A 173 0.31 -3.41 -9.21
N GLU A 174 -0.27 -4.10 -10.18
CA GLU A 174 -0.92 -3.44 -11.33
C GLU A 174 -2.08 -2.55 -10.87
N ALA A 175 -2.97 -3.06 -10.02
CA ALA A 175 -4.10 -2.30 -9.48
C ALA A 175 -3.64 -1.02 -8.76
N ASN A 176 -2.60 -1.12 -7.95
CA ASN A 176 -2.01 0.04 -7.27
C ASN A 176 -1.42 1.06 -8.25
N SER A 177 -0.74 0.60 -9.30
CA SER A 177 -0.23 1.49 -10.35
C SER A 177 -1.36 2.23 -11.08
N ILE A 178 -2.47 1.56 -11.39
CA ILE A 178 -3.66 2.18 -11.98
C ILE A 178 -4.22 3.23 -11.03
N LEU A 179 -4.45 2.87 -9.76
CA LEU A 179 -4.93 3.80 -8.74
C LEU A 179 -4.04 5.04 -8.62
N ASN A 180 -2.72 4.85 -8.59
CA ASN A 180 -1.77 5.94 -8.47
C ASN A 180 -1.80 6.93 -9.65
N GLN A 181 -2.40 6.56 -10.78
CA GLN A 181 -2.59 7.48 -11.91
C GLN A 181 -3.90 8.27 -11.84
N ILE A 182 -4.93 7.71 -11.19
CA ILE A 182 -6.27 8.30 -11.17
C ILE A 182 -6.57 9.10 -9.91
N VAL A 183 -5.82 8.89 -8.82
CA VAL A 183 -5.94 9.72 -7.61
C VAL A 183 -5.41 11.14 -7.84
N HIS A 184 -6.00 12.14 -7.17
CA HIS A 184 -5.50 13.52 -7.27
C HIS A 184 -4.15 13.71 -6.56
N HIS A 185 -3.89 12.88 -5.55
CA HIS A 185 -2.67 12.92 -4.75
C HIS A 185 -1.91 11.59 -4.90
N PRO A 186 -1.19 11.40 -6.01
CA PRO A 186 -0.38 10.19 -6.21
C PRO A 186 0.76 10.12 -5.20
N ASP A 187 1.39 8.96 -5.10
CA ASP A 187 2.60 8.74 -4.32
C ASP A 187 3.70 9.70 -4.77
N GLN A 188 4.30 10.36 -3.79
CA GLN A 188 5.32 11.39 -3.94
C GLN A 188 6.64 10.93 -3.32
N PRO A 189 7.76 11.63 -3.61
CA PRO A 189 9.05 11.31 -2.98
C PRO A 189 9.00 11.28 -1.44
N ARG A 190 8.09 12.04 -0.79
CA ARG A 190 7.90 11.97 0.66
C ARG A 190 7.42 10.60 1.15
N ASP A 191 6.58 9.93 0.37
CA ASP A 191 5.99 8.64 0.73
C ASP A 191 7.06 7.56 0.63
N VAL A 192 7.88 7.61 -0.43
CA VAL A 192 9.07 6.77 -0.57
C VAL A 192 10.06 7.05 0.56
N PHE A 193 10.35 8.32 0.88
CA PHE A 193 11.25 8.70 1.97
C PHE A 193 10.79 8.11 3.31
N SER A 194 9.48 8.12 3.56
CA SER A 194 8.87 7.53 4.76
C SER A 194 9.08 6.03 4.82
N GLN A 195 8.83 5.30 3.72
CA GLN A 195 9.06 3.86 3.63
C GLN A 195 10.54 3.50 3.84
N VAL A 196 11.47 4.19 3.16
CA VAL A 196 12.91 3.97 3.32
C VAL A 196 13.35 4.29 4.75
N THR A 197 12.77 5.32 5.38
CA THR A 197 13.04 5.63 6.79
C THR A 197 12.58 4.53 7.74
N LEU A 198 11.40 3.95 7.47
CA LEU A 198 10.90 2.81 8.25
C LEU A 198 11.80 1.58 8.07
N ALA A 199 12.25 1.31 6.84
CA ALA A 199 13.23 0.26 6.54
C ALA A 199 14.55 0.44 7.30
N ILE A 200 15.09 1.67 7.32
CA ILE A 200 16.28 2.02 8.13
C ILE A 200 16.06 1.73 9.61
N GLY A 201 14.85 2.00 10.12
CA GLY A 201 14.44 1.69 11.49
C GLY A 201 14.55 0.20 11.79
N TYR A 202 14.00 -0.65 10.93
CA TYR A 202 14.10 -2.11 11.07
C TYR A 202 15.56 -2.59 10.95
N ALA A 203 16.30 -2.15 9.93
CA ALA A 203 17.70 -2.52 9.74
C ALA A 203 18.58 -2.10 10.93
N SER A 204 18.34 -0.92 11.50
CA SER A 204 19.04 -0.43 12.69
C SER A 204 18.79 -1.30 13.92
N LYS A 205 17.55 -1.78 14.11
CA LYS A 205 17.20 -2.71 15.19
C LYS A 205 17.82 -4.08 14.97
N LEU A 206 17.87 -4.58 13.73
CA LEU A 206 18.59 -5.80 13.40
C LEU A 206 20.08 -5.68 13.73
N LEU A 207 20.73 -4.58 13.31
CA LEU A 207 22.14 -4.29 13.63
C LEU A 207 22.40 -4.19 15.13
N SER A 208 21.43 -3.70 15.91
CA SER A 208 21.59 -3.49 17.35
C SER A 208 21.92 -4.74 18.17
N GLN A 209 21.73 -5.93 17.57
CA GLN A 209 22.08 -7.23 18.15
C GLN A 209 23.57 -7.53 18.12
N TYR A 210 24.34 -6.83 17.28
CA TYR A 210 25.76 -7.07 17.09
C TYR A 210 26.58 -5.98 17.79
N PRO A 211 27.55 -6.34 18.66
CA PRO A 211 28.38 -5.35 19.34
C PRO A 211 29.32 -4.65 18.35
N GLY A 212 29.51 -3.33 18.52
CA GLY A 212 30.43 -2.53 17.71
C GLY A 212 29.90 -2.05 16.36
N THR A 213 28.62 -2.29 16.03
CA THR A 213 28.04 -1.85 14.76
C THR A 213 27.61 -0.38 14.76
N HIS A 214 27.72 0.26 13.61
CA HIS A 214 27.20 1.62 13.39
C HIS A 214 25.72 1.55 13.01
N ARG A 215 24.85 1.85 13.99
CA ARG A 215 23.39 1.71 13.83
C ARG A 215 22.79 2.62 12.79
N ILE A 216 23.33 3.82 12.58
CA ILE A 216 22.92 4.77 11.54
C ILE A 216 24.21 5.36 10.95
N PRO A 217 24.65 4.89 9.76
CA PRO A 217 25.81 5.46 9.10
C PRO A 217 25.53 6.90 8.64
N GLU A 218 26.61 7.67 8.42
CA GLU A 218 26.49 8.98 7.80
C GLU A 218 25.91 8.86 6.39
N ALA A 219 25.11 9.86 6.03
CA ALA A 219 24.48 9.91 4.72
C ALA A 219 25.48 10.38 3.65
N ASP A 220 25.42 9.79 2.46
CA ASP A 220 26.19 10.27 1.30
C ASP A 220 25.94 11.77 1.06
N THR A 221 26.90 12.49 0.48
CA THR A 221 26.64 13.88 0.06
C THR A 221 25.51 13.90 -1.00
N PRO A 222 24.55 14.84 -0.92
CA PRO A 222 23.45 14.89 -1.87
C PRO A 222 23.99 15.06 -3.29
N ASN A 223 23.72 14.07 -4.15
CA ASN A 223 23.98 14.20 -5.57
C ASN A 223 22.68 14.68 -6.25
N LEU A 224 22.72 15.88 -6.84
CA LEU A 224 21.58 16.47 -7.54
C LEU A 224 21.41 15.93 -8.97
N THR A 225 22.37 15.15 -9.49
CA THR A 225 22.31 14.57 -10.84
C THR A 225 21.68 13.18 -10.86
N ILE A 226 21.08 12.73 -9.75
CA ILE A 226 20.49 11.39 -9.65
C ILE A 226 19.25 11.31 -10.53
N SER A 227 19.27 10.32 -11.43
CA SER A 227 18.15 10.03 -12.29
C SER A 227 17.17 9.08 -11.60
N PRO A 228 15.88 9.06 -12.02
CA PRO A 228 14.94 8.07 -11.55
C PRO A 228 15.47 6.61 -11.66
N PRO A 229 15.98 6.14 -12.82
CA PRO A 229 16.56 4.79 -12.93
C PRO A 229 17.57 4.43 -11.83
N ASP A 230 18.43 5.37 -11.42
CA ASP A 230 19.46 5.13 -10.40
C ASP A 230 18.86 4.75 -9.04
N MET A 231 17.70 5.33 -8.70
CA MET A 231 17.01 5.03 -7.44
C MET A 231 16.39 3.64 -7.46
N GLN A 232 15.80 3.24 -8.59
CA GLN A 232 15.23 1.91 -8.76
C GLN A 232 16.34 0.85 -8.66
N ILE A 233 17.45 1.05 -9.36
CA ILE A 233 18.64 0.19 -9.27
C ILE A 233 19.12 0.06 -7.82
N ARG A 234 19.23 1.17 -7.10
CA ARG A 234 19.68 1.17 -5.70
C ARG A 234 18.70 0.44 -4.77
N LEU A 235 17.38 0.58 -4.95
CA LEU A 235 16.40 -0.16 -4.16
C LEU A 235 16.42 -1.66 -4.47
N THR A 236 16.53 -2.05 -5.75
CA THR A 236 16.71 -3.45 -6.14
C THR A 236 17.97 -4.03 -5.51
N GLN A 237 19.07 -3.28 -5.51
CA GLN A 237 20.29 -3.70 -4.81
C GLN A 237 20.05 -3.90 -3.30
N CYS A 238 19.29 -3.01 -2.63
CA CYS A 238 18.92 -3.19 -1.22
C CYS A 238 18.14 -4.50 -1.02
N PHE A 239 17.17 -4.78 -1.89
CA PHE A 239 16.39 -6.01 -1.84
C PHE A 239 17.28 -7.25 -1.97
N GLU A 240 18.24 -7.25 -2.89
CA GLU A 240 19.22 -8.33 -3.03
C GLU A 240 20.05 -8.55 -1.75
N ARG A 241 20.44 -7.48 -1.03
CA ARG A 241 21.14 -7.65 0.27
C ARG A 241 20.22 -8.28 1.31
N ILE A 242 18.94 -7.93 1.32
CA ILE A 242 17.96 -8.54 2.23
C ILE A 242 17.82 -10.04 1.95
N ARG A 243 17.78 -10.44 0.66
CA ARG A 243 17.80 -11.86 0.27
C ARG A 243 19.04 -12.59 0.79
N LEU A 244 20.22 -12.00 0.64
CA LEU A 244 21.46 -12.57 1.18
C LEU A 244 21.41 -12.70 2.71
N ILE A 245 20.92 -11.70 3.43
CA ILE A 245 20.74 -11.73 4.89
C ILE A 245 19.79 -12.87 5.29
N ALA A 246 18.66 -13.01 4.59
CA ALA A 246 17.67 -14.04 4.84
C ALA A 246 18.22 -15.45 4.57
N GLN A 247 18.92 -15.65 3.45
CA GLN A 247 19.60 -16.91 3.11
C GLN A 247 20.61 -17.30 4.19
N ASN A 248 21.47 -16.36 4.61
CA ASN A 248 22.43 -16.59 5.69
C ASN A 248 21.75 -16.91 7.03
N SER A 249 20.51 -16.47 7.21
CA SER A 249 19.69 -16.70 8.40
C SER A 249 18.74 -17.90 8.28
N ASN A 250 18.78 -18.67 7.16
CA ASN A 250 17.83 -19.74 6.84
C ASN A 250 16.35 -19.31 6.94
N THR A 251 16.07 -18.09 6.50
CA THR A 251 14.73 -17.52 6.43
C THR A 251 14.33 -17.39 4.97
N GLN A 252 13.12 -17.80 4.63
CA GLN A 252 12.56 -17.59 3.30
C GLN A 252 12.09 -16.14 3.18
N VAL A 253 12.36 -15.56 2.02
CA VAL A 253 11.90 -14.23 1.62
C VAL A 253 11.42 -14.29 0.18
N LEU A 254 10.65 -13.28 -0.19
CA LEU A 254 10.16 -13.06 -1.54
C LEU A 254 11.29 -13.06 -2.59
N ASP A 255 11.02 -13.59 -3.79
CA ASP A 255 11.91 -13.43 -4.95
C ASP A 255 11.41 -12.30 -5.86
N LEU A 256 12.33 -11.44 -6.28
CA LEU A 256 12.07 -10.29 -7.14
C LEU A 256 12.80 -10.51 -8.45
N ASP A 257 12.06 -10.59 -9.56
CA ASP A 257 12.67 -10.62 -10.87
C ASP A 257 13.02 -9.19 -11.31
N ALA A 258 14.31 -8.86 -11.16
CA ALA A 258 14.84 -7.57 -11.54
C ALA A 258 14.99 -7.38 -13.07
N SER A 259 14.87 -8.44 -13.87
CA SER A 259 15.10 -8.39 -15.32
C SER A 259 13.96 -7.69 -16.09
N ASP A 260 12.76 -7.70 -15.50
CA ASP A 260 11.53 -7.17 -16.11
C ASP A 260 11.12 -5.78 -15.61
N LEU A 261 11.98 -5.11 -14.82
CA LEU A 261 11.71 -3.79 -14.27
C LEU A 261 11.64 -2.73 -15.39
N ASP A 262 10.41 -2.33 -15.77
CA ASP A 262 10.18 -1.23 -16.71
C ASP A 262 10.46 0.12 -16.02
N ILE A 263 11.50 0.80 -16.50
CA ILE A 263 12.01 2.06 -15.98
C ILE A 263 11.18 3.27 -16.47
N SER A 264 10.27 3.08 -17.46
CA SER A 264 9.87 4.17 -18.35
C SER A 264 8.54 4.88 -18.06
N SER A 265 7.56 4.30 -17.34
CA SER A 265 6.19 4.87 -17.36
C SER A 265 5.55 5.30 -16.03
N ASN A 266 6.01 4.85 -14.85
CA ASN A 266 5.51 5.35 -13.56
C ASN A 266 6.53 5.17 -12.42
N PHE A 267 7.65 5.90 -12.53
CA PHE A 267 8.80 5.74 -11.65
C PHE A 267 8.47 5.81 -10.15
N THR A 268 7.72 6.82 -9.71
CA THR A 268 7.47 7.02 -8.27
C THR A 268 6.63 5.89 -7.69
N ALA A 269 5.64 5.38 -8.43
CA ALA A 269 4.86 4.21 -8.01
C ALA A 269 5.76 2.98 -7.89
N SER A 270 6.56 2.67 -8.92
CA SER A 270 7.46 1.52 -8.91
C SER A 270 8.44 1.58 -7.74
N VAL A 271 9.02 2.75 -7.48
CA VAL A 271 9.92 2.98 -6.34
C VAL A 271 9.19 2.84 -5.01
N PHE A 272 7.96 3.35 -4.90
CA PHE A 272 7.16 3.17 -3.70
C PHE A 272 6.88 1.67 -3.45
N HIS A 273 6.47 0.91 -4.46
CA HIS A 273 6.24 -0.52 -4.35
C HIS A 273 7.49 -1.29 -3.91
N LEU A 274 8.64 -1.03 -4.52
CA LEU A 274 9.91 -1.62 -4.11
C LEU A 274 10.26 -1.26 -2.66
N SER A 275 10.05 -0.01 -2.26
CA SER A 275 10.31 0.42 -0.87
C SER A 275 9.37 -0.26 0.13
N SER A 276 8.10 -0.47 -0.22
CA SER A 276 7.12 -1.19 0.59
C SER A 276 7.49 -2.66 0.74
N LEU A 277 7.97 -3.31 -0.34
CA LEU A 277 8.50 -4.68 -0.31
C LEU A 277 9.71 -4.79 0.63
N ILE A 278 10.66 -3.88 0.51
CA ILE A 278 11.82 -3.81 1.42
C ILE A 278 11.40 -3.70 2.88
N VAL A 279 10.38 -2.87 3.17
CA VAL A 279 9.84 -2.74 4.52
C VAL A 279 9.19 -4.04 4.99
N SER A 280 8.40 -4.70 4.14
CA SER A 280 7.79 -6.00 4.44
C SER A 280 8.85 -7.02 4.86
N GLU A 281 9.87 -7.24 4.03
CA GLU A 281 10.93 -8.22 4.31
C GLU A 281 11.72 -7.90 5.59
N LEU A 282 12.12 -6.63 5.77
CA LEU A 282 12.85 -6.23 6.96
C LEU A 282 11.99 -6.30 8.22
N SER A 283 10.69 -6.03 8.11
CA SER A 283 9.77 -6.17 9.23
C SER A 283 9.60 -7.63 9.63
N TYR A 284 9.59 -8.55 8.66
CA TYR A 284 9.52 -9.98 8.90
C TYR A 284 10.81 -10.53 9.54
N LEU A 285 11.97 -10.18 8.98
CA LEU A 285 13.27 -10.50 9.56
C LEU A 285 13.44 -9.94 10.98
N HIS A 286 12.85 -8.77 11.24
CA HIS A 286 12.81 -8.19 12.58
C HIS A 286 11.86 -8.94 13.51
N ALA A 287 10.66 -9.29 13.04
CA ALA A 287 9.63 -9.97 13.83
C ALA A 287 10.02 -11.40 14.19
N SER A 288 10.80 -12.09 13.35
CA SER A 288 11.36 -13.41 13.67
C SER A 288 12.41 -13.39 14.80
N ASN A 289 12.71 -12.20 15.34
CA ASN A 289 13.61 -12.00 16.45
C ASN A 289 12.86 -11.43 17.67
N ASP A 290 12.35 -12.32 18.53
CA ASP A 290 11.50 -12.01 19.70
C ASP A 290 12.09 -11.02 20.71
N ARG A 291 13.38 -10.66 20.59
CA ARG A 291 14.09 -9.78 21.51
C ARG A 291 14.09 -8.31 21.09
N LEU A 292 13.65 -8.01 19.87
CA LEU A 292 13.71 -6.66 19.34
C LEU A 292 12.45 -5.86 19.66
N GLN A 293 12.65 -4.65 20.19
CA GLN A 293 11.56 -3.68 20.30
C GLN A 293 11.08 -3.24 18.91
N PRO A 294 9.77 -2.97 18.72
CA PRO A 294 9.24 -2.49 17.45
C PRO A 294 10.01 -1.29 16.90
N ALA A 295 10.16 -1.23 15.57
CA ALA A 295 10.65 -0.04 14.91
C ALA A 295 9.69 1.13 15.16
N VAL A 296 10.25 2.32 15.38
CA VAL A 296 9.47 3.55 15.56
C VAL A 296 8.82 3.89 14.21
N PRO A 297 7.53 4.20 14.15
CA PRO A 297 6.89 4.61 12.90
C PRO A 297 7.58 5.86 12.35
N ALA A 298 7.68 5.95 11.02
CA ALA A 298 8.16 7.16 10.37
C ALA A 298 7.11 8.28 10.57
N PHE A 299 7.56 9.42 11.10
CA PHE A 299 6.76 10.65 11.12
C PHE A 299 6.70 11.24 9.70
N ASP A 300 5.67 12.05 9.42
CA ASP A 300 5.57 12.78 8.15
C ASP A 300 6.85 13.61 7.93
N PRO A 301 7.64 13.30 6.89
CA PRO A 301 8.91 13.97 6.66
C PRO A 301 8.76 15.36 6.00
N GLY A 302 7.52 15.78 5.70
CA GLY A 302 7.24 16.97 4.89
C GLY A 302 7.62 16.77 3.42
N PRO A 303 7.69 17.86 2.64
CA PRO A 303 8.11 17.81 1.23
C PRO A 303 9.52 17.23 1.09
N LYS A 304 9.70 16.32 0.12
CA LYS A 304 10.99 15.67 -0.18
C LYS A 304 11.30 15.69 -1.66
N THR A 305 12.59 15.69 -1.96
CA THR A 305 13.16 15.60 -3.30
C THR A 305 13.65 14.18 -3.59
N ALA A 306 13.81 13.83 -4.88
CA ALA A 306 14.37 12.54 -5.27
C ALA A 306 15.81 12.34 -4.77
N ALA A 307 16.62 13.41 -4.73
CA ALA A 307 17.98 13.36 -4.21
C ALA A 307 18.02 13.01 -2.70
N GLU A 308 17.11 13.57 -1.90
CA GLU A 308 16.98 13.22 -0.48
C GLU A 308 16.56 11.76 -0.29
N VAL A 309 15.63 11.26 -1.11
CA VAL A 309 15.24 9.84 -1.09
C VAL A 309 16.45 8.95 -1.43
N TYR A 310 17.20 9.28 -2.49
CA TYR A 310 18.37 8.52 -2.90
C TYR A 310 19.47 8.47 -1.83
N GLN A 311 19.73 9.61 -1.19
CA GLN A 311 20.64 9.72 -0.05
C GLN A 311 20.16 8.85 1.12
N ARG A 312 18.86 8.88 1.42
CA ARG A 312 18.25 8.04 2.46
C ARG A 312 18.40 6.56 2.14
N THR A 313 18.20 6.15 0.90
CA THR A 313 18.43 4.77 0.46
C THR A 313 19.90 4.37 0.57
N GLY A 314 20.85 5.31 0.43
CA GLY A 314 22.27 5.06 0.68
C GLY A 314 22.56 4.66 2.13
N ILE A 315 21.91 5.31 3.10
CA ILE A 315 21.99 4.93 4.52
C ILE A 315 21.50 3.50 4.72
N LEU A 316 20.35 3.15 4.12
CA LEU A 316 19.81 1.80 4.18
C LEU A 316 20.78 0.78 3.58
N MET A 317 21.33 1.05 2.39
CA MET A 317 22.31 0.18 1.73
C MET A 317 23.50 -0.11 2.65
N ASN A 318 24.08 0.93 3.25
CA ASN A 318 25.23 0.79 4.15
C ASN A 318 24.90 -0.03 5.41
N GLN A 319 23.66 0.02 5.91
CA GLN A 319 23.22 -0.85 7.01
C GLN A 319 23.07 -2.31 6.55
N LEU A 320 22.50 -2.51 5.37
CA LEU A 320 22.30 -3.84 4.80
C LEU A 320 23.64 -4.52 4.45
N ASP A 321 24.60 -3.80 3.89
CA ASP A 321 25.94 -4.33 3.62
C ASP A 321 26.65 -4.76 4.93
N GLN A 322 26.49 -3.99 6.02
CA GLN A 322 26.98 -4.41 7.35
C GLN A 322 26.28 -5.68 7.84
N LEU A 323 24.95 -5.78 7.71
CA LEU A 323 24.20 -6.98 8.09
C LEU A 323 24.60 -8.21 7.26
N VAL A 324 24.86 -8.05 5.96
CA VAL A 324 25.38 -9.13 5.12
C VAL A 324 26.73 -9.63 5.65
N GLN A 325 27.66 -8.72 5.96
CA GLN A 325 28.97 -9.09 6.51
C GLN A 325 28.85 -9.86 7.84
N LEU A 326 27.99 -9.37 8.75
CA LEU A 326 27.78 -9.97 10.07
C LEU A 326 27.10 -11.34 10.00
N THR A 327 26.15 -11.51 9.09
CA THR A 327 25.44 -12.79 8.89
C THR A 327 26.27 -13.82 8.14
N THR A 328 27.22 -13.38 7.30
CA THR A 328 28.16 -14.27 6.59
C THR A 328 29.27 -14.78 7.53
N GLY A 329 29.69 -13.97 8.51
CA GLY A 329 30.78 -14.29 9.44
C GLY A 329 30.38 -15.00 10.74
N ILE A 330 29.08 -15.10 11.05
CA ILE A 330 28.59 -15.68 12.31
C ILE A 330 27.76 -16.94 12.01
N PRO A 331 28.21 -18.14 12.44
CA PRO A 331 27.40 -19.34 12.28
C PRO A 331 26.16 -19.24 13.18
N LYS A 332 24.98 -19.20 12.52
CA LYS A 332 23.63 -19.34 13.07
C LYS A 332 23.27 -18.24 14.10
N LEU A 333 22.37 -17.33 13.70
CA LEU A 333 21.49 -16.65 14.65
C LEU A 333 20.90 -17.72 15.57
N ALA A 334 21.38 -17.75 16.81
CA ALA A 334 20.97 -18.76 17.77
C ALA A 334 19.47 -18.60 17.99
N ARG A 335 18.67 -19.52 17.42
CA ARG A 335 17.29 -19.74 17.85
C ARG A 335 17.36 -19.92 19.36
N GLY A 336 16.85 -18.93 20.09
CA GLY A 336 16.62 -19.05 21.50
C GLY A 336 15.51 -20.06 21.69
N VAL A 337 15.84 -21.35 21.71
CA VAL A 337 14.97 -22.37 22.29
C VAL A 337 14.82 -21.99 23.76
N ARG A 338 13.62 -21.59 24.15
CA ARG A 338 13.12 -21.75 25.51
C ARG A 338 11.71 -22.28 25.46
#